data_AF-A0A8S3B7A9-F1
#
_entry.id   AF-A0A8S3B7A9-F1
#
_cell.length_a   1.000
_cell.length_b   1.000
_cell.length_c   1.000
_cell.angle_alpha   90.00
_cell.angle_beta   90.00
_cell.angle_gamma   90.00
#
_symmetry.space_group_name_H-M   'P 1'
#
loop_
_entity.id
_entity.type
_entity.pdbx_description
1 polymer ?
#
loop_
_entity_poly.entity_id
_entity_poly.type
_entity_poly.pdbx_seq_one_letter_code
_entity_poly.pdbx_strand_id
1 'polypeptide(L)' 'MQSNYYGRAPYLIDPVLGFKSITAGTSIDIEFAYGCAISGTDESDFTAAIELASVADV' A
#
# COMPACT_ATOMS: atom_id res chain seq x y z
N MET A 1 0.66 -11.61 3.46
CA MET A 1 1.88 -12.08 2.76
C MET A 1 2.23 -13.52 3.05
N GLN A 2 2.24 -14.00 4.30
CA GLN A 2 2.73 -15.36 4.59
C GLN A 2 1.71 -16.50 4.39
N SER A 3 0.43 -16.17 4.20
CA SER A 3 -0.66 -17.14 3.98
C SER A 3 -0.67 -18.23 5.07
N ASN A 4 -0.51 -19.50 4.70
CA ASN A 4 -0.68 -20.68 5.53
C ASN A 4 0.56 -21.57 5.49
N TYR A 5 0.74 -22.41 6.53
CA TYR A 5 1.93 -23.27 6.74
C TYR A 5 3.26 -22.49 6.77
N TYR A 6 3.28 -21.31 7.40
CA TYR A 6 4.48 -20.48 7.50
C TYR A 6 5.22 -20.62 8.84
N GLY A 7 6.54 -20.51 8.78
CA GLY A 7 7.40 -20.33 9.95
C GLY A 7 7.61 -18.86 10.30
N ARG A 8 8.28 -18.60 11.43
CA ARG A 8 8.62 -17.23 11.85
C ARG A 8 9.61 -16.61 10.86
N ALA A 9 9.17 -15.54 10.18
CA ALA A 9 10.05 -14.75 9.33
C ALA A 9 10.82 -13.71 10.17
N PRO A 10 12.09 -13.41 9.82
CA PRO A 10 12.84 -12.34 10.46
C PRO A 10 12.30 -10.94 10.13
N TYR A 11 11.63 -10.79 8.99
CA TYR A 11 10.97 -9.56 8.55
C TYR A 11 9.87 -9.89 7.52
N LEU A 12 8.94 -8.96 7.35
CA LEU A 12 7.93 -8.96 6.29
C LEU A 12 7.91 -7.57 5.67
N ILE A 13 8.27 -7.49 4.40
CA ILE A 13 8.27 -6.23 3.66
C ILE A 13 7.00 -6.19 2.83
N ASP A 14 6.03 -5.38 3.26
CA ASP A 14 4.83 -5.13 2.47
C ASP A 14 5.15 -4.25 1.25
N PRO A 15 4.27 -4.22 0.23
CA PRO A 15 4.52 -3.42 -0.97
C PRO A 15 4.78 -1.94 -0.68
N VAL A 16 4.05 -1.32 0.26
CA VAL A 16 4.20 0.11 0.59
C VAL A 16 5.57 0.37 1.19
N LEU A 17 6.00 -0.48 2.14
CA LEU A 17 7.33 -0.42 2.72
C LEU A 17 8.42 -0.67 1.66
N GLY A 18 8.20 -1.61 0.75
CA GLY A 18 9.10 -1.90 -0.36
C GLY A 18 9.32 -0.68 -1.25
N PHE A 19 8.24 -0.06 -1.74
CA PHE A 19 8.31 1.14 -2.57
C PHE A 19 8.99 2.31 -1.85
N LYS A 20 8.59 2.59 -0.61
CA LYS A 20 9.22 3.64 0.21
C LYS A 20 10.71 3.39 0.43
N SER A 21 11.13 2.14 0.59
CA SER A 21 12.53 1.81 0.79
C SER A 21 13.38 1.99 -0.46
N ILE A 22 12.85 1.70 -1.65
CA ILE A 22 13.62 1.83 -2.90
C ILE A 22 13.67 3.27 -3.43
N THR A 23 12.66 4.07 -3.11
CA THR A 23 12.62 5.51 -3.48
C THR A 23 13.22 6.41 -2.41
N ALA A 24 13.68 5.84 -1.29
CA ALA A 24 14.32 6.60 -0.22
C ALA A 24 15.53 7.39 -0.73
N GLY A 25 15.48 8.71 -0.55
CA GLY A 25 16.54 9.63 -1.01
C GLY A 25 16.42 10.04 -2.49
N THR A 26 15.36 9.65 -3.18
CA THR A 26 14.98 10.19 -4.50
C THR A 26 13.94 11.29 -4.33
N SER A 27 13.57 11.96 -5.43
CA SER A 27 12.45 12.91 -5.47
C SER A 27 11.09 12.23 -5.70
N ILE A 28 11.02 10.89 -5.63
CA ILE A 28 9.79 10.14 -5.83
C ILE A 28 9.13 9.92 -4.46
N ASP A 29 7.94 10.47 -4.28
CA ASP A 29 7.13 10.26 -3.08
C ASP A 29 6.15 9.10 -3.28
N ILE A 30 5.88 8.36 -2.20
CA ILE A 30 5.00 7.19 -2.21
C ILE A 30 3.90 7.42 -1.19
N GLU A 31 2.72 7.76 -1.70
CA GLU A 31 1.51 7.89 -0.90
C GLU A 31 0.68 6.60 -0.96
N PHE A 32 -0.16 6.38 0.05
CA PHE A 32 -0.97 5.17 0.16
C PHE A 32 -2.37 5.49 0.67
N ALA A 33 -3.38 5.03 -0.07
CA ALA A 33 -4.76 4.92 0.36
C ALA A 33 -5.20 3.45 0.32
N TYR A 34 -5.98 3.02 1.30
CA TYR A 34 -6.45 1.63 1.38
C TYR A 34 -7.49 1.28 0.32
N GLY A 35 -8.42 2.21 0.06
CA GLY A 35 -9.51 2.04 -0.92
C GLY A 35 -10.65 1.17 -0.39
N CYS A 36 -10.40 -0.13 -0.17
CA CYS A 36 -11.39 -1.04 0.42
C CYS A 36 -10.76 -2.32 0.97
N ALA A 37 -11.52 -3.04 1.79
CA ALA A 37 -11.13 -4.37 2.25
C ALA A 37 -11.25 -5.44 1.14
N ILE A 38 -10.40 -6.47 1.23
CA ILE A 38 -10.33 -7.58 0.25
C ILE A 38 -11.68 -8.29 -0.01
N SER A 39 -12.55 -8.31 1.00
CA SER A 39 -13.89 -8.89 0.92
C SER A 39 -14.94 -7.93 1.48
N GLY A 40 -14.67 -6.62 1.45
CA GLY A 40 -15.58 -5.57 1.91
C GLY A 40 -16.50 -5.09 0.80
N THR A 41 -17.68 -4.62 1.17
CA THR A 41 -18.61 -3.89 0.29
C THR A 41 -18.77 -2.43 0.71
N ASP A 42 -17.92 -1.98 1.64
CA ASP A 42 -17.89 -0.60 2.11
C ASP A 42 -17.05 0.23 1.13
N GLU A 43 -17.65 1.33 0.67
CA GLU A 43 -17.08 2.24 -0.33
C GLU A 43 -16.60 3.56 0.31
N SER A 44 -16.65 3.68 1.64
CA SER A 44 -16.34 4.92 2.38
C SER A 44 -14.95 5.49 2.05
N ASP A 45 -13.98 4.62 1.79
CA ASP A 45 -12.58 5.00 1.53
C ASP A 45 -12.24 5.19 0.03
N PHE A 46 -13.21 4.98 -0.88
CA PHE A 46 -12.97 5.16 -2.32
C PHE A 46 -12.67 6.61 -2.68
N THR A 47 -13.36 7.56 -2.04
CA THR A 47 -13.14 8.99 -2.30
C THR A 47 -11.68 9.37 -1.98
N ALA A 48 -11.16 8.94 -0.83
CA ALA A 48 -9.78 9.22 -0.43
C ALA A 48 -8.75 8.58 -1.40
N ALA A 49 -9.02 7.37 -1.89
CA ALA A 49 -8.15 6.72 -2.87
C ALA A 49 -8.16 7.42 -4.24
N ILE A 50 -9.32 7.90 -4.69
CA ILE A 50 -9.46 8.65 -5.94
C ILE A 50 -8.79 10.03 -5.85
N GLU A 51 -8.97 10.74 -4.74
CA GLU A 51 -8.33 12.05 -4.52
C GLU A 51 -6.82 11.93 -4.55
N LEU A 52 -6.26 10.92 -3.86
CA LEU A 52 -4.82 10.65 -3.87
C LEU A 52 -4.32 10.25 -5.27
N ALA A 53 -5.04 9.40 -5.98
CA ALA A 53 -4.69 9.03 -7.36
C ALA A 53 -4.75 10.23 -8.33
N SER A 54 -5.62 11.22 -8.08
CA SER A 54 -5.77 12.39 -8.94
C SER A 54 -4.61 13.38 -8.87
N VAL A 55 -3.84 13.35 -7.78
CA VAL A 55 -2.67 14.22 -7.57
C VAL A 55 -1.35 13.51 -7.82
N ALA A 56 -1.35 12.18 -7.88
CA ALA A 56 -0.18 11.36 -8.19
C ALA A 56 0.09 11.32 -9.71
N ASP A 57 1.36 11.13 -10.07
CA ASP A 57 1.76 10.92 -11.47
C ASP A 57 1.37 9.53 -12.00
N VAL A 58 1.29 8.53 -11.10
CA VAL A 58 0.98 7.12 -11.38
C VAL A 58 0.32 6.43 -10.20
#